data_AF-A0A5C9EJX7-F1
#
_entry.id   AF-A0A5C9EJX7-F1
#
_cell.length_a   1.000
_cell.length_b   1.000
_cell.length_c   1.000
_cell.angle_alpha   90.00
_cell.angle_beta   90.00
_cell.angle_gamma   90.00
#
_symmetry.space_group_name_H-M   'P 1'
#
loop_
_entity.id
_entity.type
_entity.pdbx_description
1 polymer ?
#
loop_
_entity_poly.entity_id
_entity_poly.type
_entity_poly.pdbx_seq_one_letter_code
_entity_poly.pdbx_strand_id
1 'polypeptide(L)' 'MNEEKFTIQIGKREYKVLEEIAQLLDLQIKDLVRLALQEFFDFVNDDTFVFLESVGLVDKLKNACYDSD' A
#
# COMPACT_ATOMS: atom_id res chain seq x y z
N MET A 1 -6.93 21.30 -11.83
CA MET A 1 -6.17 20.49 -10.86
C MET A 1 -4.72 20.50 -11.31
N ASN A 2 -3.77 20.90 -10.45
CA ASN A 2 -2.36 20.64 -10.71
C ASN A 2 -2.15 19.15 -10.44
N GLU A 3 -1.74 18.39 -11.45
CA GLU A 3 -1.31 17.01 -11.25
C GLU A 3 0.08 17.05 -10.58
N GLU A 4 0.11 16.89 -9.25
CA GLU A 4 1.34 16.66 -8.54
C GLU A 4 1.93 15.32 -9.00
N LYS A 5 3.12 15.35 -9.61
CA LYS A 5 3.83 14.15 -10.03
C LYS A 5 4.58 13.56 -8.85
N PHE A 6 4.04 12.48 -8.30
CA PHE A 6 4.72 11.67 -7.29
C PHE A 6 5.65 10.65 -7.97
N THR A 7 6.90 10.61 -7.52
CA THR A 7 7.89 9.62 -7.97
C THR A 7 8.08 8.60 -6.86
N ILE A 8 7.92 7.32 -7.19
CA ILE A 8 8.20 6.21 -6.28
C ILE A 8 9.51 5.57 -6.73
N GLN A 9 10.44 5.38 -5.78
CA GLN A 9 11.66 4.61 -6.04
C GLN A 9 11.39 3.15 -5.74
N ILE A 10 11.62 2.29 -6.74
CA ILE A 10 11.45 0.84 -6.64
C ILE A 10 12.82 0.21 -6.86
N GLY A 11 13.19 -0.75 -6.01
CA GLY A 11 14.42 -1.50 -6.17
C GLY A 11 14.43 -2.31 -7.46
N LYS A 12 15.63 -2.58 -8.02
CA LYS A 12 15.77 -3.28 -9.31
C LYS A 12 15.13 -4.67 -9.30
N ARG A 13 15.19 -5.38 -8.17
CA ARG A 13 14.62 -6.72 -8.03
C ARG A 13 13.11 -6.65 -8.07
N GLU A 14 12.53 -5.76 -7.29
CA GLU A 14 11.08 -5.55 -7.16
C GLU A 14 10.49 -5.07 -8.48
N TYR A 15 11.19 -4.17 -9.19
CA TYR A 15 10.78 -3.71 -10.51
C TYR A 15 10.72 -4.85 -11.53
N LYS A 16 11.69 -5.77 -11.51
CA LYS A 16 11.68 -6.94 -12.40
C LYS A 16 10.48 -7.87 -12.14
N VAL A 17 10.14 -8.06 -10.86
CA VAL A 17 8.94 -8.84 -10.49
C VAL A 17 7.66 -8.15 -11.00
N LEU A 18 7.58 -6.82 -10.88
CA LEU A 18 6.45 -6.04 -11.42
C LEU A 18 6.37 -6.13 -12.95
N GLU A 19 7.51 -6.14 -13.66
CA GLU A 19 7.55 -6.36 -15.12
C GLU A 19 6.98 -7.73 -15.50
N GLU A 20 7.38 -8.79 -14.80
CA GLU A 20 6.90 -10.15 -15.04
C GLU A 20 5.38 -10.25 -14.82
N ILE A 21 4.86 -9.66 -13.73
CA ILE A 21 3.43 -9.63 -13.45
C ILE A 21 2.67 -8.80 -14.49
N ALA A 22 3.19 -7.62 -14.86
CA ALA A 22 2.56 -6.74 -15.83
C ALA A 22 2.44 -7.43 -17.22
N GLN A 23 3.46 -8.18 -17.63
CA GLN A 23 3.43 -8.99 -18.86
C GLN A 23 2.38 -10.10 -18.79
N LEU A 24 2.28 -10.81 -17.66
CA LEU A 24 1.29 -11.88 -17.49
C LEU A 24 -0.16 -11.36 -17.56
N LEU A 25 -0.38 -10.13 -17.11
CA LEU A 25 -1.70 -9.50 -17.07
C LEU A 25 -2.02 -8.62 -18.29
N ASP A 26 -1.07 -8.49 -19.24
CA ASP A 26 -1.16 -7.57 -20.39
C ASP A 26 -1.47 -6.12 -19.98
N LEU A 27 -0.74 -5.63 -18.98
CA LEU A 27 -0.90 -4.28 -18.42
C LEU A 27 0.40 -3.47 -18.51
N GLN A 28 0.27 -2.14 -18.55
CA GLN A 28 1.43 -1.28 -18.29
C GLN A 28 1.74 -1.30 -16.78
N ILE A 29 3.03 -1.29 -16.43
CA ILE A 29 3.49 -1.26 -15.03
C ILE A 29 2.85 -0.11 -14.24
N LYS A 30 2.71 1.06 -14.86
CA LYS A 30 2.06 2.23 -14.23
C LYS A 30 0.62 1.92 -13.80
N ASP A 31 -0.11 1.15 -14.59
CA ASP A 31 -1.51 0.82 -14.36
C ASP A 31 -1.62 -0.27 -13.29
N LEU A 32 -0.70 -1.26 -13.33
CA LEU A 32 -0.55 -2.25 -12.27
C LEU A 32 -0.25 -1.61 -10.91
N VAL A 33 0.71 -0.68 -10.85
CA VAL A 33 1.04 0.05 -9.62
C VAL A 33 -0.13 0.89 -9.13
N ARG A 34 -0.86 1.55 -10.05
CA ARG A 34 -2.06 2.31 -9.70
C ARG A 34 -3.13 1.41 -9.08
N LEU A 35 -3.40 0.24 -9.67
CA LEU A 35 -4.38 -0.72 -9.17
C LEU A 35 -3.98 -1.26 -7.79
N ALA A 36 -2.71 -1.64 -7.62
CA ALA A 36 -2.22 -2.14 -6.33
C ALA A 36 -2.32 -1.09 -5.22
N LEU A 37 -2.02 0.18 -5.52
CA LEU A 37 -2.19 1.27 -4.56
C LEU A 37 -3.67 1.52 -4.25
N GLN A 38 -4.54 1.48 -5.25
CA GLN A 38 -5.98 1.63 -5.06
C GLN A 38 -6.52 0.54 -4.12
N GLU A 39 -6.23 -0.73 -4.38
CA GLU A 39 -6.65 -1.84 -3.51
C GLU A 39 -6.10 -1.71 -2.09
N PHE A 40 -4.84 -1.26 -1.95
CA PHE A 40 -4.26 -1.01 -0.63
C PHE A 40 -5.03 0.09 0.13
N PHE A 41 -5.34 1.21 -0.53
CA PHE A 41 -6.09 2.29 0.12
C PHE A 41 -7.53 1.89 0.43
N ASP A 42 -8.18 1.15 -0.46
CA ASP A 42 -9.52 0.63 -0.23
C ASP A 42 -9.53 -0.32 0.97
N PHE A 43 -8.55 -1.23 1.06
CA PHE A 43 -8.38 -2.09 2.23
C PHE A 43 -8.14 -1.31 3.53
N VAL A 44 -7.28 -0.28 3.50
CA VAL A 44 -7.02 0.58 4.66
C VAL A 44 -8.28 1.34 5.10
N ASN A 45 -9.11 1.77 4.15
CA ASN A 45 -10.31 2.57 4.44
C ASN A 45 -11.49 1.70 4.91
N ASP A 46 -11.74 0.57 4.23
CA ASP A 46 -12.91 -0.27 4.49
C ASP A 46 -12.69 -1.16 5.72
N ASP A 47 -11.46 -1.66 5.90
CA ASP A 47 -11.09 -2.59 6.97
C ASP A 47 -9.93 -2.05 7.81
N THR A 48 -10.01 -0.78 8.21
CA THR A 48 -8.95 -0.09 8.96
C THR A 48 -8.46 -0.87 10.18
N PHE A 49 -9.38 -1.50 10.93
CA PHE A 49 -9.00 -2.29 12.10
C PHE A 49 -8.14 -3.51 11.71
N VAL A 50 -8.53 -4.24 10.66
CA VAL A 50 -7.77 -5.40 10.16
C VAL A 50 -6.41 -4.95 9.63
N PHE A 51 -6.36 -3.83 8.91
CA PHE A 51 -5.09 -3.23 8.48
C PHE A 51 -4.21 -2.93 9.70
N LEU A 52 -4.70 -2.17 10.68
CA LEU A 52 -3.95 -1.79 11.87
C LEU A 52 -3.47 -3.00 12.67
N GLU A 53 -4.27 -4.08 12.72
CA GLU A 53 -3.90 -5.34 13.35
C GLU A 53 -2.78 -6.03 12.57
N SER A 54 -2.90 -6.09 11.24
CA SER A 54 -1.92 -6.73 10.34
C SER A 54 -0.54 -6.09 10.40
N VAL A 55 -0.46 -4.78 10.67
CA VAL A 55 0.80 -4.05 10.85
C VAL A 55 1.24 -3.95 12.32
N GLY A 56 0.56 -4.64 13.23
CA GLY A 56 0.90 -4.67 14.66
C GLY A 56 0.77 -3.31 15.36
N LEU A 57 -0.10 -2.44 14.86
CA LEU A 57 -0.33 -1.11 15.42
C LEU A 57 -1.49 -1.09 16.42
N VAL A 58 -2.43 -2.04 16.36
CA VAL A 58 -3.54 -2.13 17.33
C VAL A 58 -3.04 -2.19 18.77
N ASP A 59 -2.03 -3.03 19.06
CA ASP A 59 -1.51 -3.17 20.43
C ASP A 59 -0.75 -1.91 20.88
N LYS A 60 -0.06 -1.23 19.95
CA LYS A 60 0.61 0.03 20.25
C LYS A 60 -0.40 1.15 20.56
N LEU A 61 -1.51 1.20 19.82
CA LEU A 61 -2.59 2.16 20.05
C LEU A 61 -3.31 1.90 21.37
N LYS A 62 -3.58 0.62 21.70
CA LYS A 62 -4.12 0.25 23.01
C LYS A 62 -3.21 0.75 24.13
N ASN A 63 -1.92 0.43 24.09
CA ASN A 63 -0.97 0.85 25.14
C ASN A 63 -0.89 2.38 25.26
N ALA A 64 -0.83 3.12 24.14
CA ALA A 64 -0.82 4.58 24.17
C ALA A 64 -2.08 5.20 24.80
N CYS A 65 -3.25 4.56 24.62
CA CYS A 65 -4.49 4.98 25.26
C CYS A 65 -4.54 4.63 26.76
N TYR A 66 -3.85 3.59 27.21
CA TYR A 66 -3.82 3.16 28.62
C TYR A 66 -2.67 3.79 29.44
N ASP A 67 -1.61 4.27 28.79
CA ASP A 67 -0.49 4.99 29.43
C ASP A 67 -0.82 6.48 29.72
N SER A 68 -2.05 6.91 29.46
CA SER A 68 -2.52 8.29 29.68
C SER A 68 -3.23 8.50 31.04
N ASP A 69 -3.24 7.51 31.92
CA ASP A 69 -3.80 7.56 33.29
C ASP A 69 -2.72 7.63 34.38
#